data_AF-A0A1G8EES3-F1
#
_entry.id   AF-A0A1G8EES3-F1
#
_cell.length_a   1.000
_cell.length_b   1.000
_cell.length_c   1.000
_cell.angle_alpha   90.00
_cell.angle_beta   90.00
_cell.angle_gamma   90.00
#
_symmetry.space_group_name_H-M   'P 1'
#
loop_
_entity.id
_entity.type
_entity.pdbx_description
1 polymer ?
#
loop_
_entity_poly.entity_id
_entity_poly.type
_entity_poly.pdbx_seq_one_letter_code
_entity_poly.pdbx_strand_id
1 'polypeptide(L)'
;MQEYSIAFIFEVRSDNTVPLNAVLSITDANRISLTGTPVQIQPWGGAPATPPLAYLNVKENGINLQAGANPSGDQQALEVVVGVVPAGASMTVNFTYVDVTVLGYYKFLGGSSQVPLKVGKNTITFPE
;
A
#
# COMPACT_ATOMS: atom_id res chain seq x y z
N MET A 1 -4.33 18.87 -13.80
CA MET A 1 -3.80 18.72 -12.43
C MET A 1 -2.80 17.57 -12.51
N GLN A 2 -1.57 17.75 -12.03
CA GLN A 2 -0.56 16.68 -12.10
C GLN A 2 -0.93 15.57 -11.12
N GLU A 3 -0.82 14.31 -11.53
CA GLU A 3 -1.02 13.14 -10.65
C GLU A 3 0.28 12.35 -10.57
N TYR A 4 0.63 11.89 -9.37
CA TYR A 4 1.73 10.95 -9.18
C TYR A 4 1.15 9.54 -9.05
N SER A 5 1.66 8.61 -9.85
CA SER A 5 1.31 7.20 -9.67
C SER A 5 2.26 6.59 -8.63
N ILE A 6 1.69 6.13 -7.53
CA ILE A 6 2.43 5.58 -6.38
C ILE A 6 1.97 4.15 -6.16
N ALA A 7 2.94 3.24 -6.12
CA ALA A 7 2.77 1.87 -5.68
C ALA A 7 3.00 1.80 -4.17
N PHE A 8 2.02 1.28 -3.43
CA PHE A 8 2.15 0.92 -2.02
C PHE A 8 2.23 -0.60 -1.91
N ILE A 9 3.28 -1.09 -1.28
CA ILE A 9 3.56 -2.52 -1.16
C ILE A 9 3.36 -2.91 0.31
N PHE A 10 2.62 -3.99 0.52
CA PHE A 10 2.33 -4.56 1.84
C PHE A 10 2.76 -6.01 1.84
N GLU A 11 3.55 -6.41 2.83
CA GLU A 11 4.13 -7.75 2.89
C GLU A 11 4.07 -8.32 4.31
N VAL A 12 3.58 -9.56 4.42
CA VAL A 12 3.79 -10.44 5.58
C VAL A 12 4.75 -11.53 5.13
N ARG A 13 5.88 -11.67 5.85
CA ARG A 13 6.88 -12.71 5.57
C ARG A 13 6.33 -14.10 5.87
N SER A 14 6.98 -15.13 5.32
CA SER A 14 6.66 -16.53 5.58
C SER A 14 6.71 -16.87 7.08
N ASP A 15 6.16 -18.03 7.43
CA ASP A 15 6.01 -18.56 8.78
C ASP A 15 4.92 -17.84 9.60
N ASN A 16 3.91 -17.27 8.92
CA ASN A 16 2.77 -16.64 9.58
C ASN A 16 1.43 -16.99 8.94
N THR A 17 0.50 -17.53 9.73
CA THR A 17 -0.83 -17.96 9.26
C THR A 17 -1.91 -16.88 9.39
N VAL A 18 -1.60 -15.76 10.05
CA VAL A 18 -2.50 -14.63 10.20
C VAL A 18 -2.54 -13.88 8.88
N PRO A 19 -3.74 -13.57 8.34
CA PRO A 19 -3.86 -12.82 7.11
C PRO A 19 -3.24 -11.43 7.20
N LEU A 20 -2.57 -11.02 6.13
CA LEU A 20 -2.15 -9.63 5.92
C LEU A 20 -3.37 -8.70 6.07
N ASN A 21 -3.29 -7.79 7.03
CA ASN A 21 -4.30 -6.77 7.30
C ASN A 21 -3.62 -5.42 7.54
N ALA A 22 -3.85 -4.47 6.63
CA ALA A 22 -3.14 -3.20 6.63
C ALA A 22 -4.05 -2.02 6.28
N VAL A 23 -3.77 -0.88 6.92
CA VAL A 23 -4.43 0.39 6.69
C VAL A 23 -3.38 1.46 6.43
N LEU A 24 -3.52 2.17 5.32
CA LEU A 24 -2.76 3.36 4.96
C LEU A 24 -3.75 4.53 4.83
N SER A 25 -3.63 5.56 5.66
CA SER A 25 -4.49 6.75 5.60
C SER A 25 -3.68 7.97 5.22
N ILE A 26 -4.16 8.76 4.26
CA ILE A 26 -3.64 10.11 3.99
C ILE A 26 -4.25 11.05 5.02
N THR A 27 -3.40 11.77 5.76
CA THR A 27 -3.83 12.58 6.92
C THR A 27 -3.76 14.08 6.67
N ASP A 28 -3.48 14.51 5.44
CA ASP A 28 -3.44 15.90 5.02
C ASP A 28 -4.36 16.13 3.79
N ALA A 29 -4.18 17.23 3.08
CA ALA A 29 -5.05 17.63 1.98
C ALA A 29 -4.77 16.90 0.65
N ASN A 30 -3.74 16.04 0.60
CA ASN A 30 -3.50 15.18 -0.56
C ASN A 30 -4.62 14.13 -0.68
N ARG A 31 -4.85 13.63 -1.90
CA ARG A 31 -5.91 12.63 -2.11
C ARG A 31 -5.54 11.62 -3.19
N ILE A 32 -6.00 10.39 -3.00
CA ILE A 32 -6.05 9.38 -4.05
C ILE A 32 -7.10 9.81 -5.07
N SER A 33 -6.71 9.84 -6.34
CA SER A 33 -7.60 10.07 -7.47
C SER A 33 -8.40 8.80 -7.75
N LEU A 34 -9.73 8.87 -7.61
CA LEU A 34 -10.62 7.73 -7.91
C LEU A 34 -11.12 7.75 -9.37
N THR A 35 -10.87 8.84 -10.10
CA THR A 35 -11.30 9.03 -11.50
C THR A 35 -10.13 9.23 -12.46
N GLY A 36 -8.92 9.45 -11.95
CA GLY A 36 -7.69 9.62 -12.73
C GLY A 36 -7.01 8.27 -13.03
N THR A 37 -5.78 8.08 -12.54
CA THR A 37 -5.09 6.78 -12.66
C THR A 37 -5.93 5.65 -12.03
N PRO A 38 -6.24 4.57 -12.78
CA PRO A 38 -6.97 3.43 -12.23
C PRO A 38 -6.23 2.82 -11.03
N VAL A 39 -6.99 2.40 -10.03
CA VAL A 39 -6.44 1.56 -8.95
C VAL A 39 -6.04 0.21 -9.54
N GLN A 40 -4.77 -0.15 -9.43
CA GLN A 40 -4.27 -1.46 -9.87
C GLN A 40 -3.79 -2.25 -8.65
N ILE A 41 -4.08 -3.55 -8.65
CA ILE A 41 -3.70 -4.45 -7.56
C ILE A 41 -2.99 -5.63 -8.20
N GLN A 42 -1.81 -5.96 -7.71
CA GLN A 42 -1.05 -7.09 -8.22
C GLN A 42 -0.31 -7.83 -7.10
N PRO A 43 -0.07 -9.14 -7.26
CA PRO A 43 0.84 -9.86 -6.39
C PRO A 43 2.24 -9.22 -6.44
N TRP A 44 2.93 -9.18 -5.31
CA TRP A 44 4.29 -8.65 -5.23
C TRP A 44 5.32 -9.77 -4.95
N GLY A 45 6.55 -9.57 -5.43
CA GLY A 45 7.72 -10.36 -5.01
C GLY A 45 7.75 -11.83 -5.45
N GLY A 46 6.89 -12.25 -6.38
CA GLY A 46 6.83 -13.65 -6.81
C GLY A 46 6.30 -14.60 -5.74
N ALA A 47 5.56 -14.08 -4.75
CA ALA A 47 4.95 -14.87 -3.69
C ALA A 47 4.12 -16.02 -4.31
N PRO A 48 4.48 -17.30 -4.07
CA PRO A 48 4.02 -18.44 -4.84
C PRO A 48 2.50 -18.72 -4.69
N ALA A 49 1.87 -18.14 -3.68
CA ALA A 49 0.42 -18.11 -3.53
C ALA A 49 0.05 -17.02 -2.52
N THR A 50 0.06 -15.74 -2.92
CA THR A 50 -0.59 -14.73 -2.06
C THR A 50 -2.06 -15.13 -1.92
N PRO A 51 -2.56 -15.43 -0.70
CA PRO A 51 -3.96 -15.79 -0.50
C PRO A 51 -4.88 -14.75 -1.12
N PRO A 52 -6.07 -15.14 -1.63
CA PRO A 52 -6.94 -14.23 -2.37
C PRO A 52 -7.26 -13.00 -1.53
N LEU A 53 -7.36 -11.83 -2.18
CA LEU A 53 -7.76 -10.60 -1.50
C LEU A 53 -9.19 -10.77 -0.96
N ALA A 54 -9.36 -10.76 0.35
CA ALA A 54 -10.68 -10.90 0.99
C ALA A 54 -11.43 -9.57 1.00
N TYR A 55 -10.69 -8.48 1.17
CA TYR A 55 -11.25 -7.13 1.22
C TYR A 55 -10.24 -6.11 0.72
N LEU A 56 -10.74 -5.15 -0.06
CA LEU A 56 -10.02 -3.95 -0.40
C LEU A 56 -10.99 -2.79 -0.47
N ASN A 57 -10.61 -1.70 0.17
CA ASN A 57 -11.32 -0.44 0.10
C ASN A 57 -10.31 0.68 -0.13
N VAL A 58 -10.40 1.27 -1.32
CA VAL A 58 -9.63 2.46 -1.69
C VAL A 58 -10.58 3.64 -1.69
N LYS A 59 -10.21 4.67 -0.93
CA LYS A 59 -10.93 5.94 -0.81
C LYS A 59 -9.95 7.07 -1.12
N GLU A 60 -10.47 8.27 -1.32
CA GLU A 60 -9.65 9.46 -1.54
C GLU A 60 -8.62 9.68 -0.43
N ASN A 61 -8.93 9.28 0.80
CA ASN A 61 -8.06 9.46 1.96
C ASN A 61 -7.30 8.20 2.40
N GLY A 62 -7.27 7.11 1.62
CA GLY A 62 -6.48 5.94 2.00
C GLY A 62 -6.86 4.61 1.38
N ILE A 63 -6.15 3.59 1.83
CA ILE A 63 -6.26 2.19 1.42
C ILE A 63 -6.43 1.36 2.70
N ASN A 64 -7.44 0.50 2.71
CA ASN A 64 -7.61 -0.54 3.72
C ASN A 64 -7.75 -1.87 2.99
N LEU A 65 -6.95 -2.86 3.39
CA LEU A 65 -6.93 -4.15 2.72
C LEU A 65 -6.74 -5.30 3.71
N GLN A 66 -7.30 -6.43 3.33
CA GLN A 66 -7.18 -7.68 4.06
C GLN A 66 -7.06 -8.83 3.05
N ALA A 67 -6.00 -9.62 3.19
CA ALA A 67 -5.86 -10.88 2.48
C ALA A 67 -6.76 -11.97 3.09
N GLY A 68 -7.00 -13.04 2.35
CA GLY A 68 -7.70 -14.23 2.82
C GLY A 68 -6.87 -15.06 3.80
N ALA A 69 -7.49 -16.13 4.29
CA ALA A 69 -6.85 -17.09 5.18
C ALA A 69 -5.53 -17.63 4.59
N ASN A 70 -4.49 -17.73 5.42
CA ASN A 70 -3.17 -18.20 5.03
C ASN A 70 -2.74 -19.47 5.80
N PRO A 71 -3.45 -20.61 5.65
CA PRO A 71 -3.16 -21.80 6.47
C PRO A 71 -1.77 -22.40 6.21
N SER A 72 -1.17 -22.17 5.04
CA SER A 72 0.17 -22.66 4.70
C SER A 72 1.30 -21.84 5.35
N GLY A 73 1.01 -20.63 5.83
CA GLY A 73 2.02 -19.73 6.37
C GLY A 73 2.96 -19.14 5.32
N ASP A 74 2.59 -19.22 4.04
CA ASP A 74 3.39 -18.69 2.94
C ASP A 74 3.44 -17.16 2.99
N GLN A 75 4.43 -16.57 2.32
CA GLN A 75 4.52 -15.12 2.18
C GLN A 75 3.26 -14.56 1.51
N GLN A 76 2.73 -13.48 2.08
CA GLN A 76 1.64 -12.70 1.49
C GLN A 76 2.18 -11.34 1.10
N ALA A 77 2.07 -10.96 -0.17
CA ALA A 77 2.56 -9.67 -0.63
C ALA A 77 1.68 -9.07 -1.73
N LEU A 78 1.27 -7.83 -1.54
CA LEU A 78 0.41 -7.10 -2.46
C LEU A 78 1.02 -5.74 -2.79
N GLU A 79 0.95 -5.37 -4.06
CA GLU A 79 1.19 -4.01 -4.51
C GLU A 79 -0.15 -3.38 -4.93
N VAL A 80 -0.44 -2.21 -4.37
CA VAL A 80 -1.60 -1.38 -4.71
C VAL A 80 -1.08 -0.10 -5.33
N VAL A 81 -1.34 0.08 -6.63
CA VAL A 81 -0.95 1.27 -7.39
C VAL A 81 -2.14 2.21 -7.46
N VAL A 82 -1.92 3.47 -7.08
CA VAL A 82 -2.94 4.53 -7.09
C VAL A 82 -2.39 5.82 -7.70
N GLY A 83 -3.26 6.61 -8.32
CA GLY A 83 -2.96 8.01 -8.62
C GLY A 83 -3.16 8.88 -7.39
N VAL A 84 -2.23 9.80 -7.12
CA VAL A 84 -2.32 10.78 -6.04
C VAL A 84 -2.30 12.18 -6.62
N VAL A 85 -3.31 12.97 -6.27
CA VAL A 85 -3.37 14.39 -6.55
C VAL A 85 -2.67 15.14 -5.40
N PRO A 86 -1.54 15.80 -5.67
CA PRO A 86 -0.80 16.52 -4.66
C PRO A 86 -1.52 17.82 -4.26
N ALA A 87 -1.48 18.15 -2.96
CA ALA A 87 -1.88 19.45 -2.42
C ALA A 87 -0.67 20.34 -2.07
N GLY A 88 0.55 19.80 -2.21
CA GLY A 88 1.82 20.48 -1.91
C GLY A 88 3.00 19.63 -2.38
N ALA A 89 4.20 19.89 -1.83
CA ALA A 89 5.43 19.17 -2.19
C ALA A 89 5.55 17.78 -1.55
N SER A 90 4.69 17.45 -0.58
CA SER A 90 4.71 16.15 0.09
C SER A 90 3.33 15.73 0.55
N MET A 91 3.24 14.45 0.90
CA MET A 91 2.06 13.81 1.46
C MET A 91 2.39 13.13 2.78
N THR A 92 1.50 13.30 3.74
CA THR A 92 1.53 12.62 5.03
C THR A 92 0.63 11.41 5.00
N VAL A 93 1.20 10.24 5.30
CA VAL A 93 0.45 9.00 5.45
C VAL A 93 0.61 8.43 6.85
N ASN A 94 -0.42 7.78 7.36
CA ASN A 94 -0.36 6.95 8.56
C ASN A 94 -0.53 5.49 8.18
N PHE A 95 0.49 4.67 8.45
CA PHE A 95 0.51 3.24 8.14
C PHE A 95 0.32 2.42 9.42
N THR A 96 -0.63 1.50 9.41
CA THR A 96 -0.92 0.59 10.54
C THR A 96 -1.28 -0.80 10.05
N TYR A 97 -1.17 -1.80 10.91
CA TYR A 97 -1.60 -3.17 10.67
C TYR A 97 -2.24 -3.76 11.93
N VAL A 98 -2.90 -4.90 11.79
CA VAL A 98 -3.57 -5.61 12.88
C VAL A 98 -3.06 -7.05 12.94
N ASP A 99 -2.90 -7.57 14.16
CA ASP A 99 -2.55 -8.96 14.53
C ASP A 99 -1.18 -9.49 14.09
N VAL A 100 -0.67 -9.11 12.91
CA VAL A 100 0.62 -9.54 12.35
C VAL A 100 1.42 -8.36 11.83
N THR A 101 2.73 -8.41 12.05
CA THR A 101 3.66 -7.42 11.48
C THR A 101 3.59 -7.40 9.96
N VAL A 102 3.14 -6.28 9.40
CA VAL A 102 3.16 -6.00 7.97
C VAL A 102 4.30 -5.03 7.66
N LEU A 103 5.16 -5.40 6.72
CA LEU A 103 6.14 -4.51 6.13
C LEU A 103 5.45 -3.66 5.06
N GLY A 104 5.57 -2.34 5.20
CA GLY A 104 5.04 -1.38 4.24
C GLY A 104 6.15 -0.72 3.45
N TYR A 105 5.94 -0.51 2.15
CA TYR A 105 6.84 0.27 1.30
C TYR A 105 6.01 1.16 0.36
N TYR A 106 6.65 2.18 -0.19
CA TYR A 106 6.11 2.93 -1.32
C TYR A 106 7.16 3.11 -2.42
N LYS A 107 6.68 3.32 -3.65
CA LYS A 107 7.50 3.58 -4.83
C LYS A 107 6.73 4.44 -5.82
N PHE A 108 7.35 5.49 -6.36
CA PHE A 108 6.79 6.19 -7.52
C PHE A 108 6.96 5.33 -8.79
N LEU A 109 5.91 5.20 -9.60
CA LEU A 109 6.04 4.51 -10.88
C LEU A 109 7.07 5.24 -11.77
N GLY A 110 7.95 4.47 -12.42
CA GLY A 110 9.10 5.00 -13.15
C GLY A 110 10.34 5.23 -12.28
N GLY A 111 10.21 5.23 -10.95
CA GLY A 111 11.34 5.23 -10.02
C GLY A 111 12.03 3.86 -9.92
N SER A 112 13.27 3.83 -9.44
CA SER A 112 14.05 2.60 -9.27
C SER A 112 13.99 2.00 -7.86
N SER A 113 13.74 2.82 -6.84
CA SER A 113 13.89 2.42 -5.43
C SER A 113 12.55 2.40 -4.69
N GLN A 114 12.33 1.34 -3.92
CA GLN A 114 11.28 1.27 -2.91
C GLN A 114 11.76 1.90 -1.60
N VAL A 115 10.87 2.62 -0.91
CA VAL A 115 11.17 3.30 0.35
C VAL A 115 10.31 2.69 1.45
N PRO A 116 10.89 2.28 2.59
CA PRO A 116 10.13 1.67 3.68
C PRO A 116 9.20 2.69 4.37
N LEU A 117 8.01 2.23 4.73
CA LEU A 117 7.08 2.91 5.61
C LEU A 117 7.26 2.38 7.04
N LYS A 118 7.35 3.29 8.00
CA LYS A 118 7.29 2.96 9.43
C LYS A 118 5.84 2.86 9.88
N VAL A 119 5.56 2.05 10.90
CA VAL A 119 4.25 2.09 11.56
C VAL A 119 4.02 3.49 12.15
N GLY A 120 2.84 4.04 11.96
CA GLY A 120 2.49 5.41 12.30
C GLY A 120 2.69 6.37 11.13
N LYS A 121 3.00 7.63 11.46
CA LYS A 121 3.08 8.74 10.50
C LYS A 121 4.38 8.71 9.68
N ASN A 122 4.27 8.85 8.37
CA ASN A 122 5.35 8.96 7.40
C ASN A 122 5.11 10.19 6.50
N THR A 123 6.20 10.76 6.00
CA THR A 123 6.15 11.83 4.99
C THR A 123 6.73 11.30 3.68
N ILE A 124 5.97 11.44 2.60
CA ILE A 124 6.34 11.07 1.24
C ILE A 124 6.55 12.36 0.46
N THR A 125 7.79 12.65 0.11
CA THR A 125 8.11 13.81 -0.76
C THR A 125 7.85 13.43 -2.21
N PHE A 126 7.09 14.26 -2.93
CA PHE A 126 6.88 14.05 -4.36
C PHE A 126 8.16 14.38 -5.15
N PRO A 127 8.47 13.62 -6.21
CA PRO A 127 9.59 13.97 -7.10
C PRO A 127 9.29 15.27 -7.85
N GLU A 128 10.34 16.06 -8.07
CA GLU A 128 10.32 17.28 -8.89
C GLU A 128 9.98 16.99 -10.36
#